data_AF-A0AAV9EIA4-F1
#
_entry.id   AF-A0AAV9EIA4-F1
#
_cell.length_a   1.000
_cell.length_b   1.000
_cell.length_c   1.000
_cell.angle_alpha   90.00
_cell.angle_beta   90.00
_cell.angle_gamma   90.00
#
_symmetry.space_group_name_H-M   'P 1'
#
loop_
_entity.id
_entity.type
_entity.pdbx_description
1 polymer ?
#
loop_
_entity_poly.entity_id
_entity_poly.type
_entity_poly.pdbx_seq_one_letter_code
_entity_poly.pdbx_strand_id
1 'polypeptide(L)'
;MSIGAGGIRPCSLAFGVDQLYHDATDEKTDDPKRERLLQSFFNWYYASVGLSIMVAVTVVVYIQDSLGWKVGFGVPTLLMLVSAVLFLLGSSLYVKVGPKRKYYR
;
A
#
# COMPACT_ATOMS: atom_id res chain seq x y z
N MET A 1 -3.65 -1.53 -18.53
CA MET A 1 -3.65 -0.98 -17.16
C MET A 1 -4.40 0.34 -17.17
N SER A 2 -5.34 0.54 -16.25
CA SER A 2 -6.08 1.79 -16.12
C SER A 2 -5.26 2.82 -15.34
N ILE A 3 -5.56 4.11 -15.53
CA ILE A 3 -4.85 5.23 -14.90
C ILE A 3 -4.82 5.07 -13.36
N GLY A 4 -5.91 4.62 -12.75
CA GLY A 4 -5.98 4.41 -11.29
C GLY A 4 -5.01 3.33 -10.79
N ALA A 5 -4.93 2.18 -11.46
CA ALA A 5 -4.01 1.11 -11.05
C ALA A 5 -2.53 1.50 -11.21
N GLY A 6 -2.23 2.36 -12.20
CA GLY A 6 -0.88 2.87 -12.44
C GLY A 6 -0.40 3.86 -11.40
N GLY A 7 -1.29 4.70 -10.85
CA GLY A 7 -0.94 5.70 -9.84
C GLY A 7 -0.88 5.16 -8.41
N ILE A 8 -1.82 4.29 -8.03
CA ILE A 8 -1.96 3.87 -6.62
C ILE A 8 -0.73 3.08 -6.14
N ARG A 9 -0.18 2.20 -6.97
CA ARG A 9 0.95 1.34 -6.59
C ARG A 9 2.20 2.14 -6.20
N PRO A 10 2.75 3.04 -7.04
CA PRO A 10 3.91 3.84 -6.66
C PRO A 10 3.58 4.85 -5.55
N CYS A 11 2.39 5.45 -5.56
CA CYS A 11 2.00 6.43 -4.54
C CYS A 11 1.85 5.81 -3.15
N SER A 12 1.22 4.64 -3.02
CA SER A 12 1.07 3.95 -1.73
C SER A 12 2.41 3.51 -1.16
N LEU A 13 3.35 3.11 -2.01
CA LEU A 13 4.67 2.67 -1.58
C LEU A 13 5.53 3.86 -1.11
N ALA A 14 5.54 4.96 -1.86
CA ALA A 14 6.18 6.20 -1.45
C ALA A 14 5.59 6.75 -0.14
N PHE A 15 4.26 6.73 -0.01
CA PHE A 15 3.56 7.13 1.20
C PHE A 15 3.92 6.25 2.41
N GLY A 16 3.93 4.92 2.25
CA GLY A 16 4.32 4.01 3.33
C GLY A 16 5.75 4.25 3.82
N VAL A 17 6.68 4.47 2.90
CA VAL A 17 8.07 4.82 3.24
C VAL A 17 8.14 6.15 3.99
N ASP A 18 7.35 7.15 3.59
CA ASP A 18 7.29 8.47 4.24
C ASP A 18 6.76 8.37 5.68
N GLN A 19 5.76 7.52 5.93
CA GLN A 19 5.27 7.21 7.27
C GLN A 19 6.34 6.54 8.15
N LEU A 20 7.01 5.49 7.64
CA LEU A 20 8.08 4.80 8.38
C LEU A 20 9.29 5.69 8.63
N TYR A 21 9.59 6.63 7.72
CA TYR A 21 10.69 7.56 7.88
C TYR A 21 10.44 8.55 9.02
N HIS A 22 9.22 9.08 9.13
CA HIS A 22 8.86 10.05 10.15
C HIS A 22 8.67 9.40 11.54
N ASP A 23 8.09 8.19 11.61
CA ASP A 23 7.95 7.41 12.83
C ASP A 23 9.31 7.01 13.43
N ALA A 24 10.28 6.63 12.57
CA ALA A 24 11.66 6.36 12.99
C ALA A 24 12.45 7.61 13.45
N THR A 25 11.88 8.82 13.32
CA THR A 25 12.52 10.08 13.74
C THR A 25 12.22 10.42 15.21
N ASP A 26 11.19 9.84 15.82
CA ASP A 26 10.77 10.20 17.19
C ASP A 26 11.77 9.72 18.27
N GLU A 27 12.63 8.72 17.98
CA GLU A 27 13.64 8.31 18.96
C GLU A 27 14.88 7.69 18.31
N LYS A 28 16.01 8.43 18.25
CA LYS A 28 17.40 7.92 18.26
C LYS A 28 17.72 6.69 17.38
N THR A 29 17.19 6.60 16.16
CA THR A 29 17.51 5.47 15.28
C THR A 29 18.73 5.78 14.42
N ASP A 30 19.88 5.17 14.72
CA ASP A 30 21.10 5.24 13.90
C ASP A 30 20.80 4.89 12.43
N ASP A 31 21.41 5.60 11.47
CA ASP A 31 21.28 5.37 10.02
C ASP A 31 21.25 3.87 9.59
N PRO A 32 22.11 2.97 10.11
CA PRO A 32 22.07 1.54 9.75
C PRO A 32 20.80 0.79 10.19
N LYS A 33 20.13 1.22 11.27
CA LYS A 33 18.87 0.58 11.73
C LYS A 33 17.71 0.97 10.82
N ARG A 34 17.69 2.23 10.34
CA ARG A 34 16.67 2.72 9.41
C ARG A 34 16.73 2.00 8.06
N GLU A 35 17.93 1.77 7.54
CA GLU A 35 18.12 1.00 6.30
C GLU A 35 17.59 -0.43 6.42
N ARG A 36 17.86 -1.10 7.56
CA ARG A 36 17.34 -2.46 7.81
C ARG A 36 15.82 -2.50 7.91
N LEU A 37 15.20 -1.51 8.54
CA LEU A 37 13.74 -1.40 8.62
C LEU A 37 13.12 -1.22 7.23
N LEU A 38 13.69 -0.35 6.40
CA LEU A 38 13.24 -0.17 5.02
C LEU A 38 13.42 -1.45 4.20
N GLN A 39 14.57 -2.11 4.28
CA GLN A 39 14.81 -3.39 3.60
C GLN A 39 13.79 -4.47 4.02
N SER A 40 13.51 -4.58 5.33
CA SER A 40 12.51 -5.49 5.86
C SER A 40 11.11 -5.16 5.34
N PHE A 41 10.75 -3.89 5.30
CA PHE A 41 9.48 -3.40 4.74
C PHE A 41 9.33 -3.80 3.27
N PHE A 42 10.33 -3.53 2.43
CA PHE A 42 10.31 -3.92 1.02
C PHE A 42 10.23 -5.44 0.86
N ASN A 43 11.01 -6.19 1.63
CA ASN A 43 10.99 -7.65 1.58
C ASN A 43 9.60 -8.21 1.91
N TRP A 44 8.99 -7.74 3.00
CA TRP A 44 7.65 -8.16 3.41
C TRP A 44 6.57 -7.72 2.43
N TYR A 45 6.71 -6.51 1.87
CA TYR A 45 5.83 -6.02 0.82
C TYR A 45 5.83 -6.95 -0.40
N TYR A 46 7.00 -7.28 -0.96
CA TYR A 46 7.09 -8.17 -2.12
C TYR A 46 6.61 -9.59 -1.81
N ALA A 47 6.91 -10.12 -0.62
CA ALA A 47 6.40 -11.41 -0.17
C ALA A 47 4.86 -11.43 -0.12
N SER A 48 4.26 -10.38 0.46
CA SER A 48 2.81 -10.24 0.57
C SER A 48 2.11 -10.09 -0.78
N VAL A 49 2.73 -9.37 -1.73
CA VAL A 49 2.22 -9.22 -3.10
C VAL A 49 2.24 -10.56 -3.83
N GLY A 50 3.33 -11.33 -3.71
CA GLY A 50 3.42 -12.67 -4.28
C GLY A 50 2.30 -13.60 -3.77
N LEU A 51 2.12 -13.64 -2.45
CA LEU A 51 1.03 -14.38 -1.80
C LEU A 51 -0.36 -13.92 -2.27
N SER A 52 -0.56 -12.60 -2.36
CA SER A 52 -1.82 -12.02 -2.81
C SER A 52 -2.16 -12.40 -4.26
N ILE A 53 -1.15 -12.45 -5.14
CA ILE A 53 -1.34 -12.87 -6.54
C ILE A 53 -1.71 -14.36 -6.58
N MET A 54 -1.04 -15.22 -5.81
CA MET A 54 -1.38 -16.65 -5.73
C MET A 54 -2.83 -16.83 -5.31
N VAL A 55 -3.25 -16.16 -4.23
CA VAL A 55 -4.64 -16.21 -3.73
C VAL A 55 -5.61 -15.63 -4.76
N ALA A 56 -5.28 -14.51 -5.42
CA ALA A 56 -6.15 -13.91 -6.42
C ALA A 56 -6.38 -14.84 -7.61
N VAL A 57 -5.33 -15.44 -8.16
CA VAL A 57 -5.44 -16.34 -9.32
C VAL A 57 -6.13 -17.66 -8.96
N THR A 58 -6.12 -18.09 -7.70
CA THR A 58 -6.86 -19.29 -7.27
C THR A 58 -8.31 -18.97 -6.89
N VAL A 59 -8.51 -18.09 -5.90
CA VAL A 59 -9.83 -17.83 -5.28
C VAL A 59 -10.72 -16.99 -6.17
N VAL A 60 -10.20 -15.91 -6.77
CA VAL A 60 -11.04 -15.02 -7.60
C VAL A 60 -11.44 -15.73 -8.89
N VAL A 61 -10.53 -16.51 -9.48
CA VAL A 61 -10.84 -17.31 -10.67
C VAL A 61 -11.87 -18.40 -10.34
N TYR A 62 -11.74 -19.08 -9.19
CA TYR A 62 -12.74 -20.07 -8.77
C TYR A 62 -14.14 -19.46 -8.59
N ILE A 63 -14.22 -18.26 -8.00
CA ILE A 63 -15.48 -17.51 -7.85
C ILE A 63 -16.04 -17.08 -9.21
N GLN A 64 -15.18 -16.62 -10.12
CA GLN A 64 -15.58 -16.22 -11.47
C GLN A 64 -16.16 -17.39 -12.27
N ASP A 65 -15.57 -18.58 -12.13
CA ASP A 65 -16.00 -19.80 -12.80
C ASP A 65 -17.32 -20.34 -12.20
N SER A 66 -17.42 -20.38 -10.86
CA SER A 66 -18.57 -20.99 -10.17
C SER A 66 -19.81 -20.09 -10.06
N LEU A 67 -19.61 -18.79 -9.83
CA LEU A 67 -20.69 -17.82 -9.55
C LEU A 67 -20.87 -16.77 -10.67
N GLY A 68 -20.05 -16.87 -11.72
CA GLY A 68 -20.11 -16.01 -12.88
C GLY A 68 -19.42 -14.65 -12.71
N TRP A 69 -19.18 -14.01 -13.86
CA TRP A 69 -18.40 -12.77 -13.98
C TRP A 69 -18.96 -11.59 -13.18
N LYS A 70 -20.28 -11.50 -12.99
CA LYS A 70 -20.93 -10.44 -12.19
C LYS A 70 -20.43 -10.43 -10.75
N VAL A 71 -20.41 -11.59 -10.10
CA VAL A 71 -19.95 -11.72 -8.71
C VAL A 71 -18.43 -11.61 -8.65
N GLY A 72 -17.74 -12.20 -9.62
CA GLY A 72 -16.28 -12.16 -9.71
C GLY A 72 -15.68 -10.76 -9.82
N PHE A 73 -16.35 -9.82 -10.50
CA PHE A 73 -15.93 -8.41 -10.52
C PHE A 73 -16.39 -7.62 -9.30
N GLY A 74 -17.47 -8.04 -8.63
CA GLY A 74 -17.94 -7.40 -7.40
C GLY A 74 -16.95 -7.52 -6.24
N VAL A 75 -16.25 -8.66 -6.15
CA VAL A 75 -15.28 -8.92 -5.06
C VAL A 75 -14.12 -7.90 -5.06
N PRO A 76 -13.38 -7.68 -6.17
CA PRO A 76 -12.35 -6.63 -6.22
C PRO A 76 -12.89 -5.22 -5.96
N THR A 77 -14.09 -4.90 -6.46
CA THR A 77 -14.70 -3.57 -6.25
C THR A 77 -15.00 -3.33 -4.78
N LEU A 78 -15.56 -4.32 -4.08
CA LEU A 78 -15.88 -4.21 -2.66
C LEU A 78 -14.62 -4.13 -1.81
N LEU A 79 -13.59 -4.93 -2.12
CA LEU A 79 -12.28 -4.84 -1.48
C LEU A 79 -11.64 -3.45 -1.64
N MET A 80 -11.74 -2.86 -2.84
CA MET A 80 -11.23 -1.52 -3.10
C MET A 80 -11.99 -0.44 -2.31
N LEU A 81 -13.31 -0.57 -2.19
CA LEU A 81 -14.15 0.34 -1.41
C LEU A 81 -13.79 0.26 0.08
N VAL A 82 -13.67 -0.96 0.63
CA VAL A 82 -13.24 -1.17 2.02
C VAL A 82 -11.85 -0.57 2.27
N SER A 83 -10.90 -0.79 1.35
CA SER A 83 -9.56 -0.20 1.43
C SER A 83 -9.61 1.34 1.48
N ALA A 84 -10.42 1.96 0.62
CA ALA A 84 -10.59 3.41 0.62
C ALA A 84 -11.19 3.94 1.93
N VAL A 85 -12.21 3.25 2.48
CA VAL A 85 -12.82 3.64 3.77
C VAL A 85 -11.81 3.53 4.91
N LEU A 86 -11.05 2.43 4.98
CA LEU A 86 -10.00 2.25 5.98
C LEU A 86 -8.91 3.33 5.86
N PHE A 87 -8.50 3.68 4.65
CA PHE A 87 -7.53 4.76 4.42
C PHE A 87 -8.04 6.12 4.92
N LEU A 88 -9.32 6.43 4.66
CA LEU A 88 -9.93 7.68 5.12
C LEU A 88 -10.11 7.72 6.65
N LEU A 89 -10.54 6.61 7.27
CA LEU A 89 -10.64 6.50 8.73
C LEU A 89 -9.28 6.60 9.42
N GLY A 90 -8.26 5.97 8.84
CA GLY A 90 -6.87 6.04 9.30
C GLY A 90 -6.19 7.39 9.05
N SER A 91 -6.81 8.30 8.29
CA SER A 91 -6.20 9.58 7.91
C SER A 91 -5.82 10.49 9.07
N SER A 92 -6.44 10.31 10.25
CA SER A 92 -6.07 11.03 11.46
C SER A 92 -4.78 10.51 12.11
N LEU A 93 -4.38 9.26 11.83
CA LEU A 93 -3.18 8.63 12.35
C LEU A 93 -1.97 8.82 11.44
N TYR A 94 -2.20 9.21 10.18
CA TYR A 94 -1.13 9.44 9.22
C TYR A 94 -0.38 10.75 9.48
N VAL A 95 0.94 10.68 9.41
CA VAL A 95 1.80 11.87 9.42
C VAL A 95 1.53 12.67 8.15
N LYS A 96 1.11 13.92 8.32
CA LYS A 96 0.87 14.87 7.24
C LYS A 96 2.15 15.65 7.00
N VAL A 97 2.97 15.19 6.06
CA VAL A 97 4.20 15.90 5.70
C VAL A 97 3.83 17.22 5.01
N GLY A 98 4.21 18.34 5.63
CA GLY A 98 4.02 19.66 5.06
C GLY A 98 4.83 19.85 3.77
N PRO A 99 4.39 20.71 2.85
CA PRO A 99 5.13 20.94 1.60
C PRO A 99 6.54 21.46 1.91
N LYS A 100 7.57 20.76 1.45
CA LYS A 100 8.95 21.27 1.51
C LYS A 100 9.04 22.52 0.62
N ARG A 101 9.05 23.71 1.23
CA ARG A 101 9.45 24.96 0.54
C ARG A 101 10.89 24.78 0.08
N LYS A 102 11.10 24.51 -1.22
CA LYS A 102 12.42 24.65 -1.83
C LYS A 102 12.79 26.13 -1.84
N TYR A 103 13.65 26.55 -0.92
CA TYR A 103 14.43 27.77 -1.12
C TYR A 103 15.45 27.47 -2.22
N TYR A 104 15.11 27.84 -3.45
CA TYR A 104 16.10 28.01 -4.52
C TYR A 104 16.93 29.26 -4.18
N ARG A 105 18.22 29.07 -3.95
CA ARG A 105 19.23 30.12 -4.05
C ARG A 105 20.39 29.59 -4.88
#